data_AF-A0A2D7WN80-F1
#
_entry.id   AF-A0A2D7WN80-F1
#
_cell.length_a   1.000
_cell.length_b   1.000
_cell.length_c   1.000
_cell.angle_alpha   90.00
_cell.angle_beta   90.00
_cell.angle_gamma   90.00
#
_symmetry.space_group_name_H-M   'P 1'
#
loop_
_entity.id
_entity.type
_entity.pdbx_description
1 polymer ?
#
loop_
_entity_poly.entity_id
_entity_poly.type
_entity_poly.pdbx_seq_one_letter_code
_entity_poly.pdbx_strand_id
1 'polypeptide(L)'
;MKGLFEQKEFTAILSLLLLVGCSKKPENLIEEWKNEGWSYVTTHGKKGKVQRTGSLRSDEAQSVEASWVESGNRKTKVYHQDNYHYAVLRFFKEDEDEFVVVLKKRK
;
A
#
# COMPACT_ATOMS: atom_id res chain seq x y z
N MET A 1 63.81 -7.98 -11.33
CA MET A 1 62.79 -8.23 -10.28
C MET A 1 61.57 -7.43 -10.68
N LYS A 2 60.60 -8.03 -11.39
CA LYS A 2 59.45 -8.85 -10.93
C LYS A 2 58.30 -8.02 -10.31
N GLY A 3 57.12 -8.14 -10.93
CA GLY A 3 55.78 -7.69 -10.50
C GLY A 3 55.35 -6.41 -11.21
N LEU A 4 54.68 -6.40 -12.38
CA LEU A 4 53.43 -7.06 -12.79
C LEU A 4 52.29 -6.82 -11.78
N PHE A 5 51.63 -5.66 -11.92
CA PHE A 5 50.40 -5.33 -11.20
C PHE A 5 49.22 -5.82 -12.04
N GLU A 6 48.64 -6.94 -11.60
CA GLU A 6 47.56 -7.65 -12.28
C GLU A 6 46.44 -7.90 -11.26
N GLN A 7 45.30 -7.20 -11.41
CA GLN A 7 43.98 -7.61 -10.92
C GLN A 7 42.94 -6.59 -11.46
N LYS A 8 42.41 -6.83 -12.65
CA LYS A 8 41.12 -7.50 -12.93
C LYS A 8 39.91 -6.61 -12.61
N GLU A 9 39.44 -5.92 -13.65
CA GLU A 9 38.04 -5.87 -14.11
C GLU A 9 36.97 -6.04 -13.01
N PHE A 10 36.50 -4.95 -12.42
CA PHE A 10 35.21 -4.92 -11.71
C PHE A 10 34.20 -4.16 -12.57
N THR A 11 33.81 -4.81 -13.66
CA THR A 11 32.89 -4.29 -14.67
C THR A 11 31.45 -4.62 -14.28
N ALA A 12 30.58 -3.61 -14.38
CA ALA A 12 29.12 -3.69 -14.47
C ALA A 12 28.32 -4.02 -13.19
N ILE A 13 28.25 -3.00 -12.36
CA ILE A 13 27.16 -2.61 -11.47
C ILE A 13 25.75 -2.82 -12.09
N LEU A 14 24.90 -3.57 -11.36
CA LEU A 14 23.49 -3.28 -11.09
C LEU A 14 22.56 -3.05 -12.30
N SER A 15 22.08 -4.10 -12.96
CA SER A 15 20.96 -3.98 -13.92
C SER A 15 20.24 -5.31 -14.17
N LEU A 16 19.38 -5.79 -13.25
CA LEU A 16 18.20 -6.62 -13.60
C LEU A 16 17.28 -6.93 -12.40
N LEU A 17 16.54 -5.94 -11.89
CA LEU A 17 15.45 -6.19 -10.91
C LEU A 17 14.14 -5.45 -11.25
N LEU A 18 13.91 -5.09 -12.51
CA LEU A 18 12.84 -4.14 -12.85
C LEU A 18 11.52 -4.70 -13.40
N LEU A 19 11.30 -6.02 -13.49
CA LEU A 19 10.19 -6.50 -14.35
C LEU A 19 9.26 -7.58 -13.79
N VAL A 20 8.82 -7.51 -12.52
CA VAL A 20 7.58 -8.22 -12.14
C VAL A 20 6.76 -7.48 -11.08
N GLY A 21 6.42 -6.22 -11.34
CA GLY A 21 5.35 -5.53 -10.62
C GLY A 21 3.99 -5.80 -11.25
N CYS A 22 3.48 -7.03 -11.17
CA CYS A 22 2.08 -7.30 -11.52
C CYS A 22 1.20 -6.54 -10.52
N SER A 23 0.69 -5.37 -10.92
CA SER A 23 -0.28 -4.62 -10.12
C SER A 23 -1.54 -5.47 -9.96
N LYS A 24 -1.68 -6.14 -8.81
CA LYS A 24 -2.88 -6.92 -8.47
C LYS A 24 -4.10 -6.01 -8.58
N LYS A 25 -5.17 -6.53 -9.19
CA LYS A 25 -6.44 -5.82 -9.25
C LYS A 25 -6.89 -5.45 -7.83
N PRO A 26 -7.35 -4.21 -7.59
CA PRO A 26 -7.64 -3.72 -6.25
C PRO A 26 -8.67 -4.56 -5.48
N GLU A 27 -9.60 -5.20 -6.19
CA GLU A 27 -10.63 -6.06 -5.62
C GLU A 27 -10.04 -7.34 -5.01
N ASN A 28 -8.98 -7.89 -5.62
CA ASN A 28 -8.32 -9.10 -5.15
C ASN A 28 -7.63 -8.88 -3.81
N LEU A 29 -7.17 -7.66 -3.55
CA LEU A 29 -6.43 -7.31 -2.34
C LEU A 29 -7.33 -7.29 -1.09
N ILE A 30 -8.61 -6.93 -1.26
CA ILE A 30 -9.60 -7.00 -0.18
C ILE A 30 -9.91 -8.46 0.18
N GLU A 31 -10.12 -9.32 -0.82
CA GLU A 31 -10.40 -10.74 -0.57
C GLU A 31 -9.21 -11.48 0.03
N GLU A 32 -7.99 -11.18 -0.42
CA GLU A 32 -6.75 -11.70 0.18
C GLU A 32 -6.69 -11.37 1.68
N TRP A 33 -6.96 -10.12 2.05
CA TRP A 33 -6.93 -9.71 3.45
C TRP A 33 -8.08 -10.30 4.27
N LYS A 34 -9.26 -10.49 3.68
CA LYS A 34 -10.34 -11.23 4.36
C LYS A 34 -9.91 -12.64 4.71
N ASN A 35 -9.21 -13.33 3.81
CA ASN A 35 -8.67 -14.66 4.07
C ASN A 35 -7.59 -14.65 5.17
N GLU A 36 -6.89 -13.54 5.38
CA GLU A 36 -5.96 -13.33 6.50
C GLU A 36 -6.64 -12.93 7.83
N GLY A 37 -7.98 -12.89 7.87
CA GLY A 37 -8.78 -12.59 9.05
C GLY A 37 -9.14 -11.11 9.23
N TRP A 38 -8.95 -10.28 8.21
CA TRP A 38 -9.44 -8.90 8.22
C TRP A 38 -10.94 -8.84 7.92
N SER A 39 -11.66 -8.00 8.65
CA SER A 39 -13.08 -7.76 8.45
C SER A 39 -13.30 -6.37 7.88
N TYR A 40 -14.15 -6.25 6.87
CA TYR A 40 -14.57 -4.96 6.31
C TYR A 40 -15.22 -4.08 7.39
N VAL A 41 -14.88 -2.79 7.39
CA VAL A 41 -15.49 -1.77 8.25
C VAL A 41 -16.31 -0.80 7.44
N THR A 42 -15.68 -0.12 6.48
CA THR A 42 -16.34 0.93 5.70
C THR A 42 -15.55 1.29 4.45
N THR A 43 -16.18 2.05 3.56
CA THR A 43 -15.56 2.71 2.42
C THR A 43 -15.81 4.21 2.55
N HIS A 44 -14.75 5.02 2.48
CA HIS A 44 -14.89 6.48 2.37
C HIS A 44 -14.55 6.96 0.97
N GLY A 45 -15.23 8.02 0.53
CA GLY A 45 -15.17 8.50 -0.84
C GLY A 45 -16.00 7.65 -1.79
N LYS A 46 -15.98 8.01 -3.08
CA LYS A 46 -16.75 7.33 -4.12
C LYS A 46 -15.85 6.40 -4.92
N LYS A 47 -16.27 5.15 -5.08
CA LYS A 47 -15.59 4.18 -5.95
C LYS A 47 -15.58 4.68 -7.39
N GLY A 48 -14.52 4.33 -8.11
CA GLY A 48 -14.34 4.66 -9.51
C GLY A 48 -13.23 3.82 -10.12
N LYS A 49 -12.83 4.17 -11.35
CA LYS A 49 -11.77 3.45 -12.07
C LYS A 49 -10.42 3.72 -11.40
N VAL A 50 -9.77 2.64 -10.95
CA VAL A 50 -8.54 2.70 -10.14
C VAL A 50 -7.31 2.63 -11.04
N GLN A 51 -6.38 3.57 -10.85
CA GLN A 51 -5.05 3.54 -11.48
C GLN A 51 -4.05 2.74 -10.65
N ARG A 52 -4.04 2.97 -9.33
CA ARG A 52 -3.11 2.31 -8.41
C ARG A 52 -3.70 2.19 -7.01
N THR A 53 -3.11 1.32 -6.22
CA THR A 53 -3.47 1.11 -4.82
C THR A 53 -2.30 1.42 -3.88
N GLY A 54 -2.63 1.67 -2.62
CA GLY A 54 -1.67 1.72 -1.51
C GLY A 54 -2.30 1.15 -0.25
N SER A 55 -1.49 0.89 0.76
CA SER A 55 -1.97 0.41 2.05
C SER A 55 -1.27 1.10 3.21
N LEU A 56 -1.99 1.24 4.32
CA LEU A 56 -1.47 1.70 5.61
C LEU A 56 -1.95 0.72 6.68
N ARG A 57 -1.01 0.15 7.41
CA ARG A 57 -1.24 -0.72 8.56
C ARG A 57 -0.07 -0.55 9.52
N SER A 58 -0.35 -0.54 10.82
CA SER A 58 0.67 -0.65 11.86
C SER A 58 0.09 -1.41 13.04
N ASP A 59 0.83 -2.39 13.55
CA ASP A 59 0.39 -3.15 14.71
C ASP A 59 0.79 -2.45 16.04
N GLU A 60 1.70 -1.45 15.95
CA GLU A 60 2.25 -0.71 17.09
C GLU A 60 1.62 0.68 17.28
N ALA A 61 1.15 1.32 16.20
CA ALA A 61 0.59 2.66 16.27
C ALA A 61 -0.68 2.70 17.13
N GLN A 62 -0.87 3.78 17.90
CA GLN A 62 -2.09 3.98 18.69
C GLN A 62 -3.32 4.24 17.80
N SER A 63 -3.11 4.75 16.59
CA SER A 63 -4.16 4.99 15.62
C SER A 63 -3.63 4.94 14.19
N VAL A 64 -4.53 4.74 13.24
CA VAL A 64 -4.25 4.90 11.80
C VAL A 64 -5.19 5.96 11.22
N GLU A 65 -4.68 6.78 10.32
CA GLU A 65 -5.48 7.79 9.62
C GLU A 65 -5.85 7.30 8.22
N ALA A 66 -7.15 7.24 7.95
CA ALA A 66 -7.67 7.07 6.60
C ALA A 66 -7.82 8.45 5.95
N SER A 67 -7.10 8.69 4.85
CA SER A 67 -7.18 9.93 4.08
C SER A 67 -7.58 9.63 2.64
N TRP A 68 -8.50 10.40 2.08
CA TRP A 68 -8.96 10.30 0.70
C TRP A 68 -9.24 11.68 0.11
N VAL A 69 -9.49 11.76 -1.20
CA VAL A 69 -9.77 12.99 -1.94
C VAL A 69 -11.13 12.86 -2.62
N GLU A 70 -12.01 13.83 -2.43
CA GLU A 70 -13.30 13.86 -3.11
C GLU A 70 -13.53 15.24 -3.74
N SER A 71 -13.69 15.26 -5.06
CA SER A 71 -13.75 16.49 -5.85
C SER A 71 -12.57 17.43 -5.56
N GLY A 72 -11.36 16.87 -5.55
CA GLY A 72 -10.11 17.60 -5.26
C GLY A 72 -9.90 18.01 -3.79
N ASN A 73 -10.85 17.72 -2.90
CA ASN A 73 -10.74 18.09 -1.49
C ASN A 73 -10.31 16.89 -0.65
N ARG A 74 -9.20 17.04 0.07
CA ARG A 74 -8.70 16.02 1.00
C ARG A 74 -9.61 15.92 2.23
N LYS A 75 -9.98 14.69 2.59
CA LYS A 75 -10.77 14.33 3.77
C LYS A 75 -10.03 13.26 4.56
N THR A 76 -10.18 13.27 5.88
CA THR A 76 -9.49 12.32 6.77
C THR A 76 -10.41 11.79 7.87
N LYS A 77 -10.09 10.59 8.37
CA LYS A 77 -10.72 10.00 9.56
C LYS A 77 -9.71 9.14 10.32
N VAL A 78 -9.57 9.39 11.62
CA VAL A 78 -8.68 8.64 12.52
C VAL A 78 -9.41 7.42 13.09
N TYR A 79 -8.69 6.29 13.17
CA TYR A 79 -9.14 5.05 13.76
C TYR A 79 -8.21 4.65 14.91
N HIS A 80 -8.70 4.75 16.15
CA HIS A 80 -7.97 4.32 17.32
C HIS A 80 -7.90 2.79 17.39
N GLN A 81 -6.72 2.28 17.71
CA GLN A 81 -6.44 0.86 17.75
C GLN A 81 -6.49 0.32 19.18
N ASP A 82 -7.60 0.51 19.92
CA ASP A 82 -7.68 0.05 21.31
C ASP A 82 -7.85 -1.48 21.37
N ASN A 83 -8.92 -1.97 20.76
CA ASN A 83 -9.35 -3.38 20.77
C ASN A 83 -9.11 -4.10 19.43
N TYR A 84 -8.82 -3.35 18.37
CA TYR A 84 -8.64 -3.86 17.02
C TYR A 84 -7.42 -3.21 16.37
N HIS A 85 -6.73 -3.96 15.52
CA HIS A 85 -5.89 -3.38 14.49
C HIS A 85 -6.76 -2.88 13.34
N TYR A 86 -6.41 -1.74 12.77
CA TYR A 86 -7.05 -1.18 11.59
C TYR A 86 -6.06 -1.10 10.45
N ALA A 87 -6.55 -1.38 9.25
CA ALA A 87 -5.80 -1.21 8.02
C ALA A 87 -6.62 -0.39 7.02
N VAL A 88 -5.93 0.46 6.28
CA VAL A 88 -6.51 1.34 5.28
C VAL A 88 -5.95 0.96 3.92
N LEU A 89 -6.82 0.56 3.01
CA LEU A 89 -6.50 0.43 1.60
C LEU A 89 -6.88 1.71 0.87
N ARG A 90 -5.92 2.30 0.17
CA ARG A 90 -6.10 3.51 -0.62
C ARG A 90 -6.19 3.16 -2.10
N PHE A 91 -7.16 3.74 -2.78
CA PHE A 91 -7.42 3.53 -4.20
C PHE A 91 -7.38 4.89 -4.88
N PHE A 92 -6.38 5.08 -5.72
CA PHE A 92 -6.16 6.31 -6.47
C PHE A 92 -6.87 6.17 -7.81
N LYS A 93 -7.83 7.05 -8.09
CA LYS A 93 -8.64 7.00 -9.31
C LYS A 93 -7.96 7.74 -10.47
N GLU A 94 -8.53 7.56 -11.67
CA GLU A 94 -8.07 8.28 -12.86
C GLU A 94 -8.30 9.78 -12.83
N ASP A 95 -9.30 10.23 -12.08
CA ASP A 95 -9.69 11.63 -11.91
C ASP A 95 -9.00 12.31 -10.71
N GLU A 96 -7.85 11.79 -10.27
CA GLU A 96 -7.03 12.25 -9.13
C GLU A 96 -7.71 12.16 -7.74
N ASP A 97 -9.02 11.96 -7.69
CA ASP A 97 -9.74 11.64 -6.47
C ASP A 97 -9.31 10.27 -5.90
N GLU A 98 -9.62 10.03 -4.64
CA GLU A 98 -9.32 8.78 -3.95
C GLU A 98 -10.56 8.24 -3.23
N PHE A 99 -10.63 6.93 -3.09
CA PHE A 99 -11.46 6.31 -2.08
C PHE A 99 -10.62 5.37 -1.23
N VAL A 100 -11.08 5.10 -0.02
CA VAL A 100 -10.39 4.21 0.92
C VAL A 100 -11.32 3.15 1.44
N VAL A 101 -10.79 1.93 1.61
CA VAL A 101 -11.47 0.84 2.31
C VAL A 101 -10.77 0.61 3.63
N VAL A 102 -11.55 0.65 4.71
CA VAL A 102 -11.04 0.38 6.05
C VAL A 102 -11.42 -1.03 6.45
N LEU A 103 -10.45 -1.76 6.96
CA LEU A 103 -10.62 -3.08 7.53
C LEU A 103 -10.15 -3.08 8.98
N LYS A 104 -10.63 -4.05 9.75
CA LYS A 104 -10.19 -4.31 11.11
C LYS A 104 -9.84 -5.77 11.34
N LYS A 105 -8.93 -6.04 12.25
CA LYS A 105 -8.59 -7.37 12.75
C LYS A 105 -8.53 -7.32 14.27
N ARG A 106 -9.03 -8.35 14.95
CA ARG A 106 -8.93 -8.43 16.41
C ARG A 106 -7.46 -8.56 16.80
N LYS A 107 -7.05 -7.85 17.86
CA LYS A 107 -5.73 -8.03 18.48
C LYS A 107 -5.60 -9.40 19.13
#